data_AF-W2K5B1-F1
#
_entry.id   AF-W2K5B1-F1
#
_cell.length_a   1.000
_cell.length_b   1.000
_cell.length_c   1.000
_cell.angle_alpha   90.00
_cell.angle_beta   90.00
_cell.angle_gamma   90.00
#
_symmetry.space_group_name_H-M   'P 1'
#
loop_
_entity.id
_entity.type
_entity.pdbx_description
1 polymer ?
#
loop_
_entity_poly.entity_id
_entity_poly.type
_entity_poly.pdbx_seq_one_letter_code
_entity_poly.pdbx_strand_id
1 'polypeptide(L)' 'VEQHQTERDVARLAILVPEEFQDDPIYAKPSERQQDDAKAAKQARRKHRASMAAAAKANQDRRGRDVQDESRPTPKKARK' A
#
# COMPACT_ATOMS: atom_id res chain seq x y z
N VAL A 1 -21.48 -11.92 8.41
CA VAL A 1 -20.81 -10.71 8.96
C VAL A 1 -20.59 -9.65 7.88
N GLU A 2 -20.20 -10.01 6.66
CA GLU A 2 -19.87 -9.06 5.58
C GLU A 2 -21.07 -8.25 5.03
N GLN A 3 -22.25 -8.87 4.90
CA GLN A 3 -23.44 -8.17 4.39
C GLN A 3 -23.91 -7.02 5.30
N HIS A 4 -23.97 -7.24 6.61
CA HIS A 4 -24.33 -6.21 7.60
C HIS A 4 -23.33 -5.06 7.69
N GLN A 5 -22.07 -5.26 7.29
CA GLN A 5 -21.08 -4.19 7.22
C GLN A 5 -21.35 -3.27 6.02
N THR A 6 -21.71 -3.85 4.87
CA THR A 6 -22.02 -3.07 3.66
C THR A 6 -23.28 -2.22 3.78
N GLU A 7 -24.33 -2.72 4.45
CA GLU A 7 -25.55 -1.93 4.69
C GLU A 7 -25.29 -0.72 5.59
N ARG A 8 -24.42 -0.89 6.60
CA ARG A 8 -23.98 0.21 7.48
C ARG A 8 -23.15 1.25 6.76
N ASP A 9 -22.31 0.84 5.81
CA ASP A 9 -21.47 1.74 5.05
C ASP A 9 -22.28 2.54 4.01
N VAL A 10 -23.29 1.92 3.38
CA VAL A 10 -24.25 2.63 2.51
C VAL A 10 -25.13 3.59 3.32
N ALA A 11 -25.62 3.17 4.49
CA ALA A 11 -26.37 4.05 5.39
C ALA A 11 -25.52 5.23 5.91
N ARG A 12 -24.20 5.04 6.10
CA ARG A 12 -23.28 6.15 6.42
C ARG A 12 -23.08 7.11 5.27
N LEU A 13 -23.01 6.62 4.03
CA LEU A 13 -22.93 7.49 2.86
C LEU A 13 -24.25 8.27 2.67
N ALA A 14 -25.41 7.64 2.87
CA ALA A 14 -26.71 8.32 2.81
C ALA A 14 -26.86 9.47 3.82
N ILE A 15 -26.18 9.39 4.98
CA ILE A 15 -26.16 10.49 5.97
C ILE A 15 -25.22 11.63 5.54
N LEU A 16 -24.21 11.34 4.71
CA LEU A 16 -23.19 12.32 4.28
C LEU A 16 -23.49 12.96 2.91
N VAL A 17 -24.35 12.32 2.12
CA VAL A 17 -24.74 12.75 0.78
C VAL A 17 -26.05 13.55 0.88
N PRO A 18 -26.08 14.82 0.44
CA PRO A 18 -27.31 15.60 0.43
C PRO A 18 -28.41 14.88 -0.36
N GLU A 19 -29.66 15.09 0.04
CA GLU A 19 -30.83 14.42 -0.56
C GLU A 19 -30.88 14.56 -2.09
N GLU A 20 -30.46 15.72 -2.60
CA GLU A 20 -30.35 16.03 -4.03
C GLU A 20 -29.42 15.10 -4.83
N PHE A 21 -28.51 14.38 -4.17
CA PHE A 21 -27.51 13.51 -4.81
C PHE A 21 -27.68 12.02 -4.45
N GLN A 22 -28.71 11.65 -3.69
CA GLN A 22 -28.90 10.24 -3.30
C GLN A 22 -29.13 9.32 -4.49
N ASP A 23 -29.74 9.83 -5.56
CA ASP A 23 -29.98 9.10 -6.82
C ASP A 23 -28.81 9.20 -7.82
N ASP A 24 -27.74 9.93 -7.48
CA ASP A 24 -26.59 10.05 -8.38
C ASP A 24 -25.86 8.70 -8.46
N PRO A 25 -25.64 8.15 -9.67
CA PRO A 25 -24.91 6.89 -9.87
C PRO A 25 -23.50 6.88 -9.25
N ILE A 26 -22.88 8.02 -8.94
CA ILE A 26 -21.59 8.07 -8.24
C ILE A 26 -21.68 7.61 -6.77
N TYR A 27 -22.85 7.74 -6.14
CA TYR A 27 -23.11 7.30 -4.76
C TYR A 27 -23.87 5.97 -4.71
N ALA A 28 -24.29 5.44 -5.86
CA ALA A 28 -24.92 4.14 -5.95
C ALA A 28 -24.01 3.04 -5.40
N LYS A 29 -24.63 2.05 -4.76
CA LYS A 29 -23.91 0.88 -4.23
C LYS A 29 -23.22 0.14 -5.40
N PRO A 30 -21.90 -0.08 -5.35
CA PRO A 30 -21.20 -0.82 -6.40
C PRO A 30 -21.66 -2.28 -6.42
N SER A 31 -21.71 -2.86 -7.63
CA SER A 31 -22.04 -4.28 -7.81
C SER A 31 -21.01 -5.19 -7.13
N GLU A 32 -21.41 -6.43 -6.80
CA GLU A 32 -20.53 -7.39 -6.11
C GLU A 32 -19.21 -7.60 -6.86
N ARG A 33 -19.28 -7.75 -8.19
CA ARG A 33 -18.10 -7.91 -9.04
C ARG A 33 -17.15 -6.71 -8.96
N GLN A 34 -17.68 -5.48 -8.97
CA GLN A 34 -16.86 -4.27 -8.81
C GLN A 34 -16.20 -4.20 -7.43
N GLN A 35 -16.90 -4.65 -6.39
CA GLN A 35 -16.33 -4.70 -5.04
C GLN A 35 -15.19 -5.71 -4.96
N ASP A 36 -15.35 -6.89 -5.55
CA ASP A 36 -14.33 -7.94 -5.55
C ASP A 36 -13.10 -7.53 -6.37
N ASP A 37 -13.30 -6.93 -7.54
CA ASP A 37 -12.22 -6.37 -8.35
C ASP A 37 -11.45 -5.27 -7.57
N ALA A 38 -12.17 -4.40 -6.87
CA ALA A 38 -11.55 -3.37 -6.02
C ALA A 38 -10.75 -3.98 -4.86
N LYS A 39 -11.27 -5.03 -4.20
CA LYS A 39 -10.56 -5.78 -3.14
C LYS A 39 -9.28 -6.41 -3.70
N ALA A 40 -9.35 -7.06 -4.86
CA ALA A 40 -8.21 -7.68 -5.52
C ALA A 40 -7.13 -6.64 -5.88
N ALA A 41 -7.53 -5.52 -6.50
CA ALA A 41 -6.63 -4.42 -6.83
C ALA A 41 -5.97 -3.81 -5.58
N LYS A 42 -6.72 -3.63 -4.49
CA LYS A 42 -6.18 -3.14 -3.21
C LYS A 42 -5.14 -4.10 -2.64
N GLN A 43 -5.39 -5.41 -2.73
CA GLN A 43 -4.44 -6.42 -2.28
C GLN A 43 -3.16 -6.40 -3.14
N ALA A 44 -3.28 -6.31 -4.46
CA ALA A 44 -2.15 -6.22 -5.38
C ALA A 44 -1.26 -5.00 -5.08
N ARG A 45 -1.86 -3.81 -4.89
CA ARG A 45 -1.13 -2.59 -4.51
C ARG A 45 -0.39 -2.75 -3.17
N ARG A 46 -1.00 -3.44 -2.19
CA ARG A 46 -0.34 -3.72 -0.90
C ARG A 46 0.87 -4.64 -1.07
N LYS A 47 0.75 -5.72 -1.84
CA LYS A 47 1.86 -6.64 -2.15
C LYS A 47 3.00 -5.91 -2.85
N HIS A 48 2.68 -5.08 -3.84
CA HIS A 48 3.67 -4.26 -4.55
C HIS A 48 4.43 -3.33 -3.60
N ARG A 49 3.71 -2.59 -2.74
CA ARG A 49 4.35 -1.72 -1.73
C ARG A 49 5.25 -2.49 -0.77
N ALA A 50 4.83 -3.68 -0.33
CA ALA A 50 5.65 -4.51 0.55
C ALA A 50 6.94 -4.97 -0.14
N SER A 51 6.87 -5.39 -1.41
CA SER A 51 8.05 -5.74 -2.20
C SER A 51 9.02 -4.56 -2.35
N MET A 52 8.49 -3.37 -2.67
CA MET A 52 9.30 -2.16 -2.78
C MET A 52 9.94 -1.75 -1.45
N ALA A 53 9.22 -1.85 -0.34
CA ALA A 53 9.77 -1.58 0.98
C ALA A 53 10.90 -2.58 1.34
N ALA A 54 10.73 -3.87 1.02
CA ALA A 54 11.77 -4.87 1.22
C ALA A 54 13.01 -4.60 0.36
N ALA A 55 12.83 -4.24 -0.91
CA ALA A 55 13.92 -3.88 -1.81
C ALA A 55 14.64 -2.61 -1.34
N ALA A 56 13.90 -1.58 -0.93
CA ALA A 56 14.48 -0.35 -0.38
C ALA A 56 15.30 -0.63 0.89
N LYS A 57 14.79 -1.47 1.80
CA LYS A 57 15.51 -1.88 3.00
C LYS A 57 16.79 -2.66 2.66
N ALA A 58 16.71 -3.64 1.75
CA ALA A 58 17.89 -4.38 1.30
C ALA A 58 18.96 -3.46 0.69
N ASN A 59 18.54 -2.43 -0.06
CA ASN A 59 19.45 -1.43 -0.62
C ASN A 59 20.09 -0.55 0.48
N GLN A 60 19.33 -0.16 1.50
CA GLN A 60 19.88 0.56 2.66
C GLN A 60 20.90 -0.29 3.43
N ASP A 61 20.58 -1.57 3.69
CA ASP A 61 21.45 -2.50 4.40
C ASP A 61 22.77 -2.78 3.66
N ARG A 62 22.76 -2.70 2.32
CA ARG A 62 23.99 -2.77 1.49
C ARG A 62 24.81 -1.49 1.63
N ARG A 63 24.19 -0.33 1.45
CA ARG A 63 24.88 0.97 1.59
C ARG A 63 25.48 1.16 2.97
N GLY A 64 24.80 0.74 4.03
CA GLY A 64 25.31 0.80 5.39
C GLY A 64 26.54 -0.10 5.61
N ARG A 65 26.68 -1.19 4.85
CA ARG A 65 27.87 -2.05 4.86
C ARG A 65 29.01 -1.48 4.05
N ASP A 66 28.75 -0.98 2.84
CA ASP A 66 29.80 -0.42 1.97
C ASP A 66 30.47 0.82 2.60
N VAL A 67 29.68 1.71 3.25
CA VAL A 67 30.23 2.88 3.97
C VAL A 67 31.08 2.46 5.18
N GLN A 68 30.73 1.36 5.84
CA GLN A 68 31.47 0.85 6.99
C GLN A 68 32.78 0.15 6.55
N ASP A 69 32.78 -0.51 5.39
CA ASP A 69 33.96 -1.16 4.81
C ASP A 69 34.95 -0.14 4.22
N GLU A 70 34.47 0.93 3.58
CA GLU A 70 35.28 2.09 3.15
C GLU A 70 35.91 2.85 4.33
N SER A 71 35.25 2.84 5.51
CA SER A 71 35.80 3.44 6.74
C SER A 71 36.80 2.55 7.48
N ARG A 72 36.90 1.27 7.09
CA ARG A 72 37.88 0.34 7.65
C ARG A 72 39.23 0.63 7.01
N PRO A 73 40.29 0.94 7.77
CA PRO A 73 41.59 1.20 7.17
C PRO A 73 42.05 -0.08 6.47
N THR A 74 42.05 -0.06 5.14
CA THR A 74 42.69 -1.13 4.37
C THR A 74 44.16 -1.15 4.75
N PRO A 75 44.74 -2.30 5.13
CA PRO A 75 46.15 -2.37 5.49
C PRO A 75 46.96 -1.97 4.26
N LYS A 76 47.55 -0.78 4.29
CA LYS A 76 48.47 -0.31 3.24
C LYS A 76 49.60 -1.33 3.16
N LYS A 77 49.64 -2.13 2.10
CA LYS A 77 50.81 -2.96 1.77
C LYS A 77 51.99 -2.00 1.60
N ALA A 78 52.93 -2.03 2.55
CA ALA A 78 54.22 -1.40 2.38
C ALA A 78 54.89 -2.05 1.17
N ARG A 79 55.12 -1.27 0.11
CA ARG A 79 56.00 -1.68 -0.99
C ARG A 79 57.42 -1.66 -0.43
N LYS A 80 58.07 -2.82 -0.49
CA LYS A 80 59.49 -3.00 -0.17
C LYS A 80 60.33 -2.63 -1.38
#